data_AF-A0A0F9RW26-F1
#
_entry.id   AF-A0A0F9RW26-F1
#
_cell.length_a   1.000
_cell.length_b   1.000
_cell.length_c   1.000
_cell.angle_alpha   90.00
_cell.angle_beta   90.00
_cell.angle_gamma   90.00
#
_symmetry.space_group_name_H-M   'P 1'
#
loop_
_entity.id
_entity.type
_entity.pdbx_description
1 polymer ?
#
loop_
_entity_poly.entity_id
_entity_poly.type
_entity_poly.pdbx_seq_one_letter_code
_entity_poly.pdbx_strand_id
1 'polypeptide(L)' 'MPDTFSGLTNLLPTLRTGEAIIVGEAIEIPSRVKFPLVEPRPMSVDPEISKSWRLDRCIDINYKSAVRNWRNQSLDE' A
#
# COMPACT_ATOMS: atom_id res chain seq x y z
N MET A 1 23.09 9.41 14.28
CA MET A 1 21.90 9.70 13.45
C MET A 1 21.28 10.97 14.00
N PRO A 2 21.07 12.02 13.19
CA PRO A 2 20.76 13.33 13.73
C PRO A 2 19.35 13.33 14.33
N ASP A 3 19.22 14.01 15.47
CA ASP A 3 18.08 13.97 16.41
C ASP A 3 16.72 14.34 15.79
N THR A 4 16.72 15.01 14.64
CA THR A 4 15.53 15.39 13.87
C THR A 4 14.72 14.18 13.39
N PHE A 5 15.37 13.07 13.04
CA PHE A 5 14.67 11.86 12.59
C PHE A 5 13.93 11.15 13.73
N SER A 6 14.48 11.23 14.94
CA SER A 6 13.85 10.69 16.15
C SER A 6 12.53 11.39 16.46
N GLY A 7 12.51 12.73 16.35
CA GLY A 7 11.30 13.54 16.54
C GLY A 7 10.18 13.21 15.56
N LEU A 8 10.48 13.00 14.28
CA LEU A 8 9.50 12.61 13.26
C LEU A 8 8.99 11.19 13.45
N THR A 9 9.88 10.26 13.82
CA THR A 9 9.50 8.86 14.09
C THR A 9 8.51 8.79 15.25
N ASN A 10 8.70 9.62 16.28
CA ASN A 10 7.76 9.73 17.41
C ASN A 10 6.36 10.24 17.00
N LEU A 11 6.22 10.89 15.84
CA LEU A 11 4.94 11.37 15.33
C LEU A 11 4.18 10.31 14.51
N LEU A 12 4.81 9.19 14.11
CA LEU A 12 4.15 8.11 13.37
C LEU A 12 2.82 7.64 14.00
N PRO A 13 2.71 7.38 15.32
CA PRO A 13 1.45 6.95 15.92
C PRO A 13 0.36 8.03 15.93
N THR A 14 0.70 9.29 15.62
CA THR A 14 -0.25 10.42 15.62
C THR A 14 -0.84 10.73 14.25
N LEU A 15 -0.34 10.08 13.19
CA LEU A 15 -0.80 10.31 11.82
C LEU A 15 -2.25 9.87 11.63
N ARG A 16 -3.04 10.74 11.01
CA ARG A 16 -4.43 10.42 10.63
C ARG A 16 -4.48 9.73 9.27
N THR A 17 -5.63 9.17 8.92
CA THR A 17 -5.86 8.61 7.58
C THR A 17 -5.58 9.65 6.50
N GLY A 18 -4.75 9.25 5.53
CA GLY A 18 -4.31 10.13 4.45
C GLY A 18 -3.13 11.04 4.81
N GLU A 19 -2.57 10.95 6.02
CA GLU A 19 -1.33 11.64 6.39
C GLU A 19 -0.11 10.72 6.29
N ALA A 20 1.04 11.30 5.94
CA ALA A 20 2.32 10.60 5.93
C ALA A 20 3.47 11.52 6.30
N ILE A 21 4.60 10.92 6.64
CA ILE A 21 5.90 11.58 6.78
C ILE A 21 6.72 11.24 5.55
N ILE A 22 7.20 12.26 4.83
CA ILE A 22 8.03 12.10 3.64
C ILE A 22 9.47 12.46 4.01
N VAL A 23 10.40 11.55 3.73
CA VAL A 23 11.85 11.70 3.94
C VAL A 23 12.61 11.04 2.78
N GLY A 24 13.86 11.44 2.59
CA GLY A 24 14.77 10.86 1.60
C GLY A 24 15.25 11.89 0.57
N GLU A 25 15.95 11.44 -0.46
CA GLU A 25 16.58 12.30 -1.48
C GLU A 25 15.57 13.07 -2.34
N ALA A 26 14.32 12.63 -2.37
CA ALA A 26 13.25 13.27 -3.14
C ALA A 26 12.73 14.57 -2.51
N ILE A 27 13.13 14.91 -1.28
CA ILE A 27 12.65 16.09 -0.56
C ILE A 27 13.74 16.72 0.29
N GLU A 28 13.83 18.06 0.28
CA GLU A 28 14.84 18.80 1.03
C GLU A 28 14.54 18.88 2.53
N ILE A 29 13.25 19.00 2.89
CA ILE A 29 12.79 19.12 4.27
C ILE A 29 11.85 17.96 4.61
N PRO A 30 12.23 17.09 5.55
CA PRO A 30 11.34 16.10 6.14
C PRO A 30 10.02 16.72 6.61
N SER A 31 8.91 16.26 6.05
CA SER A 31 7.63 16.96 6.22
C SER A 31 6.47 15.99 6.47
N ARG A 32 5.52 16.40 7.32
CA ARG A 32 4.21 15.76 7.46
C ARG A 32 3.27 16.33 6.39
N VAL A 33 2.75 15.47 5.52
CA VAL A 33 1.90 15.85 4.39
C VAL A 33 0.57 15.10 4.44
N LYS A 34 -0.50 15.73 3.96
CA LYS A 34 -1.82 15.12 3.77
C LYS A 34 -2.07 14.89 2.29
N PHE A 35 -2.31 13.65 1.90
CA PHE A 35 -2.66 13.30 0.54
C PHE A 35 -4.13 13.65 0.24
N PRO A 36 -4.43 14.22 -0.93
CA PRO A 36 -5.79 14.33 -1.40
C PRO A 36 -6.36 12.93 -1.70
N LEU A 37 -7.68 12.80 -1.63
CA LEU A 37 -8.34 11.61 -2.14
C LEU A 37 -8.21 11.57 -3.66
N VAL A 38 -7.85 10.41 -4.20
CA VAL A 38 -7.76 10.19 -5.64
C VAL A 38 -9.16 9.94 -6.19
N GLU A 39 -9.49 10.61 -7.30
CA GLU A 39 -10.75 10.44 -8.03
C GLU A 39 -10.47 10.02 -9.50
N PRO A 40 -11.05 8.90 -9.99
CA PRO A 40 -11.89 7.97 -9.24
C PRO A 40 -11.08 7.13 -8.27
N ARG A 41 -11.66 6.84 -7.10
CA ARG A 41 -11.03 5.96 -6.12
C ARG A 41 -10.85 4.56 -6.72
N PRO A 42 -9.66 3.93 -6.64
CA PRO A 42 -9.51 2.54 -7.08
C PRO A 42 -10.46 1.64 -6.29
N MET A 43 -11.09 0.68 -6.97
CA MET A 43 -11.96 -0.32 -6.34
C MET A 43 -11.12 -1.31 -5.50
N SER A 44 -10.69 -0.85 -4.33
CA SER A 44 -10.07 -1.65 -3.27
C SER A 44 -11.08 -1.90 -2.15
N VAL A 45 -12.34 -2.14 -2.52
CA VAL A 45 -13.37 -2.55 -1.56
C VAL A 45 -13.29 -4.06 -1.39
N ASP A 46 -13.41 -4.52 -0.15
CA ASP A 46 -13.48 -5.95 0.13
C ASP A 46 -14.69 -6.55 -0.59
N PRO A 47 -14.53 -7.72 -1.24
CA PRO A 47 -15.66 -8.38 -1.86
C PRO A 47 -16.67 -8.82 -0.80
N GLU A 48 -17.95 -8.90 -1.18
CA GLU A 48 -18.97 -9.51 -0.33
C GLU A 48 -18.70 -11.02 -0.21
N ILE A 49 -17.96 -11.41 0.84
CA ILE A 49 -17.43 -12.77 1.05
C ILE A 49 -18.51 -13.84 0.84
N SER A 50 -19.68 -13.65 1.45
CA SER A 50 -20.78 -14.61 1.37
C SER A 50 -21.29 -14.83 -0.06
N LYS A 51 -21.32 -13.78 -0.89
CA LYS A 51 -21.71 -13.85 -2.30
C LYS A 51 -20.59 -14.46 -3.13
N SER A 52 -19.36 -13.99 -2.94
CA SER A 52 -18.20 -14.43 -3.72
C SER A 52 -17.88 -15.91 -3.54
N TRP A 53 -18.11 -16.46 -2.34
CA TRP A 53 -17.89 -17.90 -2.07
C TRP A 53 -18.94 -18.83 -2.68
N ARG A 54 -20.10 -18.30 -3.07
CA ARG A 54 -21.12 -19.09 -3.79
C ARG A 54 -20.87 -19.16 -5.29
N LEU A 55 -19.98 -18.32 -5.82
CA LEU A 55 -19.62 -18.35 -7.22
C LEU A 55 -18.75 -19.58 -7.49
N ASP A 56 -18.88 -20.14 -8.69
CA ASP A 56 -17.99 -21.20 -9.13
C ASP A 56 -16.55 -20.69 -9.11
N ARG A 57 -15.65 -21.54 -8.61
CA ARG A 57 -14.24 -21.18 -8.50
C ARG A 57 -13.70 -20.90 -9.90
N CYS A 58 -12.98 -19.80 -10.07
CA CYS A 58 -12.25 -19.57 -11.31
C CYS A 58 -11.16 -20.63 -11.45
N ILE A 59 -11.31 -21.50 -12.46
CA ILE A 59 -10.41 -22.65 -12.71
C ILE A 59 -9.13 -22.19 -13.42
N ASP A 60 -9.16 -21.04 -14.11
CA ASP A 60 -8.11 -20.58 -15.02
C ASP A 60 -7.17 -19.52 -14.42
N ILE A 61 -6.96 -19.54 -13.10
CA ILE A 61 -5.97 -18.66 -12.46
C ILE A 61 -4.64 -19.41 -12.36
N ASN A 62 -3.62 -18.91 -13.05
CA ASN A 62 -2.25 -19.45 -12.99
C ASN A 62 -1.58 -19.07 -11.65
N TYR A 63 -1.98 -19.72 -10.56
CA TYR A 63 -1.38 -19.48 -9.24
C TYR A 63 0.13 -19.77 -9.21
N LYS A 64 0.63 -20.62 -10.12
CA LYS A 64 2.06 -20.96 -10.18
C LYS A 64 2.90 -19.78 -10.65
N SER A 65 2.44 -19.02 -11.66
CA SER A 65 3.15 -17.80 -12.10
C SER A 65 3.11 -16.74 -11.01
N ALA A 66 1.95 -16.50 -10.40
CA ALA A 66 1.82 -15.55 -9.29
C ALA A 66 2.78 -15.85 -8.12
N VAL A 67 2.88 -17.12 -7.69
CA VAL A 67 3.81 -17.53 -6.62
C VAL A 67 5.27 -17.39 -7.06
N ARG A 68 5.59 -17.72 -8.31
CA ARG A 68 6.95 -17.56 -8.87
C ARG A 68 7.38 -16.09 -8.87
N ASN A 69 6.51 -15.22 -9.37
CA ASN A 69 6.71 -13.78 -9.45
C ASN A 69 6.86 -13.16 -8.07
N TRP A 70 6.01 -13.56 -7.11
CA TRP A 70 6.13 -13.13 -5.73
C TRP A 70 7.47 -13.53 -5.08
N ARG A 71 7.92 -14.78 -5.30
CA ARG A 71 9.21 -15.25 -4.78
C ARG A 71 10.41 -14.57 -5.42
N ASN A 72 10.31 -14.24 -6.70
CA ASN A 72 11.39 -13.63 -7.47
C ASN A 72 11.37 -12.10 -7.45
N GLN A 73 10.34 -11.47 -6.86
CA GLN A 73 10.08 -10.04 -6.94
C GLN A 73 10.09 -9.50 -8.39
N SER A 74 9.59 -10.30 -9.34
CA SER A 74 9.48 -9.92 -10.75
C SER A 74 8.02 -9.89 -11.22
N LEU A 75 7.74 -9.14 -12.28
CA LEU A 75 6.39 -8.98 -12.86
C LEU A 75 6.27 -9.71 -14.22
N ASP A 76 7.05 -10.76 -14.44
CA ASP A 76 7.06 -11.45 -15.74
C ASP A 76 5.72 -12.19 -15.96
N GLU A 77 5.01 -11.86 -17.04
CA GLU A 77 3.72 -12.47 -17.43
C GLU A 77 3.85 -13.93 -17.89
#